data_AF-A0A9E5M0M0-F1
#
_entry.id   AF-A0A9E5M0M0-F1
#
_cell.length_a   1.000
_cell.length_b   1.000
_cell.length_c   1.000
_cell.angle_alpha   90.00
_cell.angle_beta   90.00
_cell.angle_gamma   90.00
#
_symmetry.space_group_name_H-M   'P 1'
#
loop_
_entity.id
_entity.type
_entity.pdbx_description
1 polymer ?
#
loop_
_entity_poly.entity_id
_entity_poly.type
_entity_poly.pdbx_seq_one_letter_code
_entity_poly.pdbx_strand_id
1 'polypeptide(L)'
;AQGLQAQTGVWALAADTDGIDGVEDNAGAMVTPDTLLRAQQAGVNLDEHLACNDAYSYFQALNDLVFSGPTHTNVNDFRAILVL
;
A
#
# COMPACT_ATOMS: atom_id res chain seq x y z
N ALA A 1 1.23 2.73 6.31
CA ALA A 1 2.35 3.68 6.36
C ALA A 1 2.46 4.41 7.70
N GLN A 2 1.45 5.20 8.09
CA GLN A 2 1.47 6.01 9.33
C GLN A 2 1.89 5.23 10.59
N GLY A 3 1.26 4.06 10.84
CA GLY A 3 1.55 3.25 12.02
C GLY A 3 2.95 2.65 12.09
N LEU A 4 3.66 2.54 10.95
CA LEU A 4 5.05 2.08 10.92
C LEU A 4 6.06 3.20 11.14
N GLN A 5 5.65 4.47 11.05
CA GLN A 5 6.49 5.64 11.37
C GLN A 5 7.87 5.63 10.70
N ALA A 6 7.99 5.11 9.47
CA ALA A 6 9.25 4.95 8.74
C ALA A 6 10.33 4.12 9.49
N GLN A 7 9.90 3.18 10.34
CA GLN A 7 10.81 2.29 11.06
C GLN A 7 11.74 1.56 10.07
N THR A 8 13.05 1.78 10.23
CA THR A 8 14.06 1.10 9.41
C THR A 8 14.03 -0.40 9.67
N GLY A 9 14.23 -1.20 8.61
CA GLY A 9 14.22 -2.66 8.71
C GLY A 9 12.81 -3.27 8.80
N VAL A 10 11.74 -2.48 8.60
CA VAL A 10 10.36 -2.97 8.63
C VAL A 10 9.63 -2.67 7.33
N TRP A 11 9.02 -3.70 6.75
CA TRP A 11 8.18 -3.60 5.55
C TRP A 11 6.81 -4.18 5.84
N ALA A 12 5.79 -3.69 5.14
CA ALA A 12 4.45 -4.28 5.17
C ALA A 12 3.91 -4.48 3.76
N LEU A 13 3.11 -5.53 3.61
CA LEU A 13 2.33 -5.83 2.42
C LEU A 13 0.88 -6.04 2.84
N ALA A 14 -0.03 -5.40 2.11
CA ALA A 14 -1.45 -5.71 2.13
C ALA A 14 -1.90 -6.02 0.70
N ALA A 15 -2.45 -7.22 0.48
CA ALA A 15 -3.01 -7.58 -0.81
C ALA A 15 -4.23 -8.51 -0.66
N ASP A 16 -5.22 -8.33 -1.52
CA ASP A 16 -6.43 -9.14 -1.59
C ASP A 16 -6.20 -10.29 -2.56
N THR A 17 -6.62 -11.48 -2.14
CA THR A 17 -6.19 -12.72 -2.81
C THR A 17 -6.84 -12.95 -4.16
N ASP A 18 -7.93 -12.25 -4.49
CA ASP A 18 -8.55 -12.24 -5.82
C ASP A 18 -7.86 -11.32 -6.82
N GLY A 19 -6.93 -10.49 -6.33
CA GLY A 19 -6.13 -9.57 -7.12
C GLY A 19 -6.75 -8.20 -7.33
N ILE A 20 -7.84 -7.88 -6.60
CA ILE A 20 -8.57 -6.61 -6.68
C ILE A 20 -8.83 -6.07 -5.27
N ASP A 21 -8.31 -4.89 -4.95
CA ASP A 21 -8.56 -4.15 -3.72
C ASP A 21 -9.55 -3.01 -4.00
N GLY A 22 -10.80 -3.19 -3.56
CA GLY A 22 -11.88 -2.24 -3.81
C GLY A 22 -12.45 -2.31 -5.22
N VAL A 23 -12.41 -1.18 -5.96
CA VAL A 23 -12.97 -1.05 -7.32
C VAL A 23 -11.90 -0.88 -8.40
N GLU A 24 -10.64 -0.81 -8.00
CA GLU A 24 -9.51 -0.52 -8.88
C GLU A 24 -8.83 -1.82 -9.36
N ASP A 25 -7.70 -1.70 -10.05
CA ASP A 25 -7.00 -2.83 -10.70
C ASP A 25 -5.80 -3.39 -9.91
N ASN A 26 -5.46 -2.78 -8.77
CA ASN A 26 -4.43 -3.26 -7.87
C ASN A 26 -4.98 -4.35 -6.95
N ALA A 27 -4.12 -5.30 -6.56
CA ALA A 27 -4.40 -6.25 -5.49
C ALA A 27 -4.22 -5.62 -4.11
N GLY A 28 -3.52 -4.50 -3.98
CA GLY A 28 -3.28 -3.81 -2.72
C GLY A 28 -2.05 -2.91 -2.80
N ALA A 29 -1.28 -2.81 -1.72
CA ALA A 29 -0.12 -1.92 -1.63
C ALA A 29 0.99 -2.45 -0.70
N MET A 30 2.21 -1.97 -0.93
CA MET A 30 3.37 -2.20 -0.08
C MET A 30 3.77 -0.92 0.67
N VAL A 31 4.32 -1.09 1.86
CA VAL A 31 4.95 -0.01 2.64
C VAL A 31 6.39 -0.37 2.89
N THR A 32 7.30 0.52 2.51
CA THR A 32 8.74 0.43 2.75
C THR A 32 9.17 1.45 3.83
N PRO A 33 10.35 1.29 4.45
CA PRO A 33 10.85 2.27 5.43
C PRO A 33 10.92 3.71 4.90
N ASP A 34 11.11 3.90 3.61
CA ASP A 34 11.23 5.20 2.94
C ASP A 34 9.90 5.72 2.33
N THR A 35 8.78 4.97 2.41
CA THR A 35 7.47 5.39 1.85
C THR A 35 7.06 6.80 2.30
N LEU A 36 7.20 7.14 3.59
CA LEU A 36 6.83 8.47 4.10
C LEU A 36 7.73 9.59 3.56
N LEU A 37 9.03 9.30 3.41
CA LEU A 37 9.98 10.25 2.85
C LEU A 37 9.68 10.50 1.37
N ARG A 38 9.41 9.45 0.59
CA ARG A 38 9.03 9.57 -0.83
C ARG A 38 7.73 10.35 -1.01
N ALA A 39 6.74 10.12 -0.15
CA ALA A 39 5.49 10.91 -0.15
C ALA A 39 5.74 12.41 0.08
N GLN A 40 6.54 12.74 1.09
CA GLN A 40 6.93 14.13 1.34
C GLN A 40 7.66 14.75 0.15
N GLN A 41 8.60 14.02 -0.46
CA GLN A 41 9.35 14.49 -1.64
C GLN A 41 8.48 14.67 -2.88
N ALA A 42 7.44 13.83 -3.03
CA ALA A 42 6.46 13.92 -4.11
C ALA A 42 5.37 14.97 -3.85
N GLY A 43 5.34 15.59 -2.66
CA GLY A 43 4.28 16.53 -2.26
C GLY A 43 2.92 15.86 -2.02
N VAL A 44 2.92 14.56 -1.71
CA VAL A 44 1.72 13.75 -1.49
C VAL A 44 1.48 13.61 0.02
N ASN A 45 0.33 14.08 0.50
CA ASN A 45 0.01 14.10 1.92
C ASN A 45 -0.80 12.86 2.34
N LEU A 46 -0.24 12.08 3.27
CA LEU A 46 -0.88 10.86 3.77
C LEU A 46 -2.20 11.13 4.51
N ASP A 47 -2.25 12.15 5.36
CA ASP A 47 -3.44 12.43 6.17
C ASP A 47 -4.59 12.95 5.30
N GLU A 48 -4.30 13.72 4.25
CA GLU A 48 -5.29 14.19 3.28
C GLU A 48 -5.91 13.03 2.51
N HIS A 49 -5.08 12.14 1.95
CA HIS A 49 -5.58 10.97 1.22
C HIS A 49 -6.33 9.99 2.13
N LEU A 50 -5.87 9.79 3.38
CA LEU A 50 -6.58 8.97 4.35
C LEU A 50 -7.95 9.55 4.69
N ALA A 51 -8.05 10.87 4.91
CA ALA A 51 -9.32 11.54 5.21
C ALA A 51 -10.32 11.45 4.04
N CYS A 52 -9.81 11.35 2.81
CA CYS A 52 -10.61 11.20 1.60
C CYS A 52 -10.92 9.73 1.21
N ASN A 53 -10.47 8.74 1.99
CA ASN A 53 -10.50 7.31 1.63
C ASN A 53 -9.82 7.01 0.28
N ASP A 54 -8.78 7.77 -0.05
CA ASP A 54 -8.07 7.71 -1.33
C ASP A 54 -6.66 7.11 -1.15
N ALA A 55 -6.61 5.87 -0.64
CA ALA A 55 -5.35 5.15 -0.48
C ALA A 55 -4.70 4.82 -1.84
N TYR A 56 -5.53 4.55 -2.86
CA TYR A 56 -5.07 4.19 -4.20
C TYR A 56 -4.16 5.28 -4.78
N SER A 57 -4.62 6.54 -4.85
CA SER A 57 -3.82 7.64 -5.44
C SER A 57 -2.54 7.91 -4.65
N TYR A 58 -2.57 7.77 -3.31
CA TYR A 58 -1.39 7.90 -2.47
C TYR A 58 -0.31 6.89 -2.87
N PHE A 59 -0.65 5.60 -2.94
CA PHE A 59 0.33 4.56 -3.27
C PHE A 59 0.67 4.53 -4.77
N GLN A 60 -0.25 4.95 -5.65
CA GLN A 60 0.00 5.11 -7.08
C GLN A 60 1.10 6.14 -7.33
N ALA A 61 1.01 7.31 -6.69
CA ALA A 61 2.00 8.39 -6.84
C ALA A 61 3.41 7.96 -6.40
N LEU A 62 3.51 6.93 -5.57
CA LEU A 62 4.75 6.38 -5.04
C LEU A 62 5.25 5.13 -5.78
N ASN A 63 4.45 4.61 -6.73
CA ASN A 63 4.68 3.32 -7.38
C ASN A 63 4.78 2.16 -6.36
N ASP A 64 3.96 2.20 -5.32
CA ASP A 64 3.91 1.24 -4.20
C ASP A 64 2.67 0.31 -4.27
N LEU A 65 1.86 0.44 -5.32
CA LEU A 65 0.73 -0.47 -5.58
C LEU A 65 1.22 -1.86 -5.97
N VAL A 66 0.45 -2.88 -5.59
CA VAL A 66 0.73 -4.28 -5.91
C VAL A 66 -0.25 -4.73 -6.97
N PHE A 67 0.27 -5.26 -8.09
CA PHE A 67 -0.53 -5.78 -9.19
C PHE A 67 -0.23 -7.26 -9.40
N SER A 68 -1.19 -8.12 -9.12
CA SER A 68 -1.12 -9.55 -9.47
C SER A 68 -1.87 -9.89 -10.75
N GLY A 69 -2.84 -9.04 -11.14
CA GLY A 69 -3.94 -9.43 -12.02
C GLY A 69 -4.92 -10.36 -11.32
N PRO A 70 -6.03 -10.75 -12.00
CA PRO A 70 -7.03 -11.64 -11.43
C PRO A 70 -6.43 -13.01 -11.13
N THR A 71 -6.49 -13.44 -9.87
CA THR A 71 -5.95 -14.75 -9.45
C THR A 71 -6.95 -15.89 -9.61
N HIS A 72 -8.23 -15.56 -9.83
CA HIS A 72 -9.37 -16.48 -9.91
C HIS A 72 -9.63 -17.29 -8.63
N THR A 73 -9.15 -16.83 -7.48
CA THR A 73 -9.49 -17.37 -6.16
C THR A 73 -9.71 -16.23 -5.18
N ASN A 74 -10.63 -16.38 -4.24
CA ASN A 74 -10.82 -15.40 -3.17
C ASN A 74 -10.87 -16.13 -1.82
N VAL A 75 -9.84 -15.89 -1.00
CA VAL A 75 -9.76 -16.32 0.40
C VAL A 75 -9.58 -15.11 1.33
N ASN A 76 -10.14 -13.96 0.94
CA ASN A 76 -10.02 -12.64 1.55
C ASN A 76 -8.59 -12.06 1.47
N ASP A 77 -8.21 -11.32 2.49
CA ASP A 77 -6.98 -10.56 2.61
C ASP A 77 -5.75 -11.42 2.95
N PHE A 78 -4.63 -11.11 2.32
CA PHE A 78 -3.29 -11.51 2.75
C PHE A 78 -2.51 -10.29 3.24
N ARG A 79 -1.96 -10.38 4.46
CA ARG A 79 -1.14 -9.33 5.08
C ARG A 79 0.17 -9.94 5.57
N ALA A 80 1.28 -9.27 5.28
CA ALA A 80 2.61 -9.70 5.73
C ALA A 80 3.42 -8.52 6.27
N ILE A 81 4.20 -8.77 7.32
CA ILE A 81 5.19 -7.84 7.87
C ILE A 81 6.55 -8.52 7.85
N LEU A 82 7.55 -7.85 7.28
CA LEU A 82 8.94 -8.30 7.29
C LEU A 82 9.73 -7.42 8.26
N VAL A 83 10.51 -8.05 9.13
CA VAL A 83 11.44 -7.40 10.06
C VAL A 83 12.83 -8.01 9.84
N LEU A 84 13.83 -7.17 9.57
CA LEU A 84 15.24 -7.57 9.36
C LEU A 84 16.16 -7.11 10.49
#